data_AF-A0AAV6YLM3-F1
#
_entry.id   AF-A0AAV6YLM3-F1
#
_cell.length_a   1.000
_cell.length_b   1.000
_cell.length_c   1.000
_cell.angle_alpha   90.00
_cell.angle_beta   90.00
_cell.angle_gamma   90.00
#
_symmetry.space_group_name_H-M   'P 1'
#
loop_
_entity.id
_entity.type
_entity.pdbx_description
1 polymer ?
#
loop_
_entity_poly.entity_id
_entity_poly.type
_entity_poly.pdbx_seq_one_letter_code
_entity_poly.pdbx_strand_id
1 'polypeptide(L)'
;MGINAIYFQGSDLLYDVEVPGPPSVLALNGGDGGESGEELLYGTSDGKIGLIHISRSSPVPKWEIFNEKKRGGILCIDNFDIMGDGVKDILIGRDDGTVEVYGFDSANDPVLRFDH
;
A
#
# COMPACT_ATOMS: atom_id res chain seq x y z
N MET A 1 -18.03 4.08 -9.65
CA MET A 1 -18.28 3.02 -8.66
C MET A 1 -16.92 2.64 -8.12
N GLY A 2 -16.50 3.29 -7.04
CA GLY A 2 -15.23 2.97 -6.36
C GLY A 2 -15.45 1.79 -5.43
N ILE A 3 -14.46 0.91 -5.32
CA ILE A 3 -14.50 -0.25 -4.43
C ILE A 3 -13.78 0.16 -3.14
N ASN A 4 -14.45 0.02 -2.00
CA ASN A 4 -14.01 0.51 -0.69
C ASN A 4 -13.18 -0.55 0.06
N ALA A 5 -12.21 -0.14 0.88
CA ALA A 5 -11.67 -1.01 1.93
C ALA A 5 -12.72 -1.13 3.06
N ILE A 6 -12.99 -2.35 3.54
CA ILE A 6 -14.13 -2.67 4.43
C ILE A 6 -13.61 -3.07 5.81
N TYR A 7 -14.04 -2.38 6.87
CA TYR A 7 -13.75 -2.73 8.26
C TYR A 7 -15.04 -3.11 9.02
N PHE A 8 -15.00 -4.21 9.79
CA PHE A 8 -16.17 -4.74 10.49
C PHE A 8 -16.02 -4.69 12.02
N GLN A 9 -17.07 -4.27 12.73
CA GLN A 9 -17.27 -4.66 14.12
C GLN A 9 -18.25 -5.83 14.15
N GLY A 10 -17.72 -7.06 14.19
CA GLY A 10 -18.54 -8.27 14.00
C GLY A 10 -19.01 -8.38 12.56
N SER A 11 -20.22 -7.90 12.25
CA SER A 11 -20.79 -7.89 10.89
C SER A 11 -21.24 -6.50 10.43
N ASP A 12 -21.03 -5.47 11.26
CA ASP A 12 -21.40 -4.10 10.92
C ASP A 12 -20.21 -3.37 10.30
N LEU A 13 -20.45 -2.71 9.16
CA LEU A 13 -19.47 -1.81 8.54
C LEU A 13 -19.23 -0.63 9.49
N LEU A 14 -17.96 -0.41 9.87
CA LEU A 14 -17.59 0.69 10.75
C LEU A 14 -17.52 2.01 9.99
N TYR A 15 -16.74 2.03 8.89
CA TYR A 15 -16.62 3.15 7.96
C TYR A 15 -16.05 2.66 6.63
N ASP A 16 -16.17 3.49 5.60
CA ASP A 16 -15.52 3.36 4.30
C ASP A 16 -14.35 4.33 4.14
N VAL A 17 -13.41 3.96 3.27
CA VAL A 17 -12.24 4.77 2.94
C VAL A 17 -12.17 4.92 1.43
N GLU A 18 -12.13 6.16 0.95
CA GLU A 18 -11.91 6.46 -0.46
C GLU A 18 -10.41 6.37 -0.79
N VAL A 19 -10.11 5.71 -1.91
CA VAL A 19 -8.76 5.58 -2.46
C VAL A 19 -8.77 6.01 -3.94
N PRO A 20 -7.63 6.48 -4.48
CA PRO A 20 -7.58 7.17 -5.78
C PRO A 20 -7.68 6.22 -7.01
N GLY A 21 -8.48 5.17 -6.95
CA GLY A 21 -8.67 4.19 -8.02
C GLY A 21 -9.30 2.91 -7.49
N PRO A 22 -9.72 1.96 -8.34
CA PRO A 22 -10.28 0.69 -7.86
C PRO A 22 -9.16 -0.13 -7.19
N PRO A 23 -9.23 -0.41 -5.88
CA PRO A 23 -8.23 -1.23 -5.20
C PRO A 23 -8.25 -2.66 -5.75
N SER A 24 -7.07 -3.20 -6.03
CA SER A 24 -6.86 -4.56 -6.53
C SER A 24 -6.10 -5.45 -5.55
N VAL A 25 -5.28 -4.84 -4.67
CA VAL A 25 -4.43 -5.55 -3.71
C VAL A 25 -4.44 -4.81 -2.38
N LEU A 26 -4.47 -5.55 -1.28
CA LEU A 26 -4.29 -5.05 0.09
C LEU A 26 -3.24 -5.91 0.80
N ALA A 27 -2.38 -5.29 1.60
CA ALA A 27 -1.38 -5.96 2.42
C ALA A 27 -1.16 -5.20 3.73
N LEU A 28 -0.74 -5.90 4.78
CA LEU A 28 -0.31 -5.24 6.01
C LEU A 28 1.05 -4.57 5.79
N ASN A 29 1.21 -3.33 6.26
CA ASN A 29 2.52 -2.66 6.24
C ASN A 29 3.54 -3.50 7.02
N GLY A 30 4.72 -3.75 6.47
CA GLY A 30 5.74 -4.59 7.12
C GLY A 30 5.34 -6.07 7.32
N GLY A 31 4.17 -6.50 6.85
CA GLY A 31 3.60 -7.82 7.07
C GLY A 31 2.92 -8.00 8.44
N ASP A 32 2.93 -7.00 9.30
CA ASP A 32 2.36 -7.02 10.66
C ASP A 32 1.43 -5.83 10.97
N GLY A 33 1.33 -4.87 10.05
CA GLY A 33 0.49 -3.68 10.16
C GLY A 33 1.25 -2.46 10.70
N GLY A 34 2.58 -2.48 10.62
CA GLY A 34 3.44 -1.42 11.14
C GLY A 34 3.45 -1.39 12.67
N GLU A 35 4.02 -0.33 13.25
CA GLU A 35 4.21 -0.23 14.72
C GLU A 35 2.89 -0.31 15.51
N SER A 36 1.79 0.14 14.91
CA SER A 36 0.46 0.10 15.51
C SER A 36 -0.32 -1.19 15.26
N GLY A 37 0.10 -2.01 14.28
CA GLY A 37 -0.68 -3.14 13.78
C GLY A 37 -1.92 -2.76 12.99
N GLU A 38 -2.12 -1.47 12.68
CA GLU A 38 -3.34 -0.92 12.07
C GLU A 38 -3.05 -0.25 10.71
N GLU A 39 -1.91 -0.53 10.08
CA GLU A 39 -1.52 0.08 8.80
C GLU A 39 -1.69 -0.87 7.62
N LEU A 40 -2.43 -0.40 6.61
CA LEU A 40 -2.77 -1.14 5.41
C LEU A 40 -2.15 -0.48 4.18
N LEU A 41 -1.33 -1.24 3.46
CA LEU A 41 -0.90 -0.94 2.11
C LEU A 41 -2.00 -1.33 1.13
N TYR A 42 -2.24 -0.46 0.16
CA TYR A 42 -3.14 -0.75 -0.95
C TYR A 42 -2.46 -0.51 -2.29
N GLY A 43 -2.84 -1.30 -3.28
CA GLY A 43 -2.51 -1.11 -4.68
C GLY A 43 -3.78 -1.02 -5.51
N THR A 44 -3.80 -0.14 -6.52
CA THR A 44 -4.96 0.04 -7.40
C THR A 44 -4.73 -0.59 -8.77
N SER A 45 -5.83 -0.97 -9.42
CA SER A 45 -5.85 -1.46 -10.81
C SER A 45 -5.38 -0.42 -11.83
N ASP A 46 -5.30 0.87 -11.48
CA ASP A 46 -4.72 1.92 -12.30
C ASP A 46 -3.28 2.33 -11.87
N GLY A 47 -2.67 1.52 -10.99
CA GLY A 47 -1.23 1.52 -10.74
C GLY A 47 -0.75 2.44 -9.62
N LYS A 48 -1.64 2.95 -8.77
CA LYS A 48 -1.29 3.73 -7.58
C LYS A 48 -1.05 2.82 -6.39
N ILE A 49 -0.21 3.28 -5.47
CA ILE A 49 0.10 2.59 -4.21
C ILE A 49 -0.12 3.59 -3.09
N GLY A 50 -0.61 3.16 -1.93
CA GLY A 50 -0.66 4.03 -0.77
C GLY A 50 -0.71 3.29 0.54
N LEU A 51 -0.56 4.05 1.61
CA LEU A 51 -0.60 3.58 2.99
C LEU A 51 -1.67 4.33 3.76
N ILE A 52 -2.51 3.58 4.47
CA ILE A 52 -3.57 4.13 5.31
C ILE A 52 -3.48 3.49 6.69
N HIS A 53 -3.50 4.32 7.72
CA HIS A 53 -3.70 3.87 9.09
C HIS A 53 -5.20 3.80 9.39
N ILE A 54 -5.70 2.60 9.68
CA ILE A 54 -7.11 2.27 9.84
C ILE A 54 -7.41 2.15 11.34
N SER A 55 -7.56 3.30 12.00
CA SER A 55 -7.90 3.35 13.42
C SER A 55 -9.37 3.00 13.67
N ARG A 56 -9.77 2.85 14.94
CA ARG A 56 -11.19 2.61 15.30
C ARG A 56 -12.13 3.77 14.99
N SER A 57 -11.63 5.01 14.92
CA SER A 57 -12.47 6.20 14.75
C SER A 57 -12.58 6.65 13.30
N SER A 58 -11.45 6.62 12.58
CA SER A 58 -11.37 7.11 11.21
C SER A 58 -10.08 6.64 10.53
N PRO A 59 -10.09 6.53 9.20
CA PRO A 59 -8.87 6.29 8.44
C PRO A 59 -7.99 7.55 8.44
N VAL A 60 -6.68 7.35 8.42
CA VAL A 60 -5.68 8.42 8.27
C VAL A 60 -4.75 8.04 7.12
N PRO A 61 -4.92 8.62 5.91
CA PRO A 61 -3.96 8.46 4.82
C PRO A 61 -2.58 8.95 5.25
N LYS A 62 -1.55 8.15 5.01
CA LYS A 62 -0.16 8.48 5.35
C LYS A 62 0.56 9.06 4.15
N TRP A 63 0.58 8.31 3.05
CA TRP A 63 1.21 8.72 1.80
C TRP A 63 0.61 7.95 0.62
N GLU A 64 0.83 8.48 -0.59
CA GLU A 64 0.43 7.88 -1.84
C GLU A 64 1.53 8.06 -2.89
N ILE A 65 1.73 7.02 -3.71
CA ILE A 65 2.61 7.05 -4.88
C ILE A 65 1.72 7.01 -6.11
N PHE A 66 1.70 8.11 -6.85
CA PHE A 66 0.96 8.22 -8.11
C PHE A 66 1.69 7.51 -9.25
N ASN A 67 0.91 7.02 -10.21
CA ASN A 67 1.41 6.33 -11.39
C ASN A 67 1.88 7.29 -12.50
N GLU A 68 2.86 8.15 -12.21
CA GLU A 68 3.33 9.19 -13.15
C GLU A 68 3.93 8.59 -14.43
N LYS A 69 4.58 7.43 -14.31
CA LYS A 69 5.16 6.68 -15.43
C LYS A 69 4.12 5.90 -16.26
N LYS A 70 2.83 5.95 -15.90
CA LYS A 70 1.72 5.23 -16.57
C LYS A 70 1.98 3.72 -16.71
N ARG A 71 2.52 3.12 -15.66
CA ARG A 71 2.75 1.69 -15.53
C ARG A 71 1.45 0.92 -15.35
N GLY A 72 1.57 -0.39 -15.42
CA GLY A 72 0.52 -1.34 -15.16
C GLY A 72 -0.17 -1.21 -13.80
N GLY A 73 -1.35 -1.82 -13.70
CA GLY A 73 -2.09 -1.97 -12.45
C GLY A 73 -1.32 -2.83 -11.43
N ILE A 74 -1.56 -2.60 -10.14
CA ILE A 74 -0.89 -3.38 -9.08
C ILE A 74 -1.54 -4.76 -8.99
N LEU A 75 -0.72 -5.83 -9.12
CA LEU A 75 -1.18 -7.22 -9.01
C LEU A 75 -0.73 -7.91 -7.72
N CYS A 76 0.39 -7.51 -7.14
CA CYS A 76 0.85 -8.01 -5.86
C CYS A 76 1.72 -6.98 -5.11
N ILE A 77 1.68 -7.09 -3.78
CA ILE A 77 2.49 -6.32 -2.83
C ILE A 77 3.05 -7.31 -1.79
N ASP A 78 4.33 -7.20 -1.47
CA ASP A 78 4.96 -7.91 -0.36
C ASP A 78 5.96 -7.02 0.38
N ASN A 79 6.37 -7.41 1.59
CA ASN A 79 7.31 -6.66 2.42
C ASN A 79 8.49 -7.54 2.82
N PHE A 80 9.70 -7.15 2.40
CA PHE A 80 10.92 -7.89 2.70
C PHE A 80 12.12 -6.95 2.72
N ASP A 81 13.04 -7.13 3.67
CA ASP A 81 14.30 -6.38 3.75
C ASP A 81 15.28 -6.91 2.69
N ILE A 82 15.12 -6.43 1.44
CA ILE A 82 15.95 -6.84 0.31
C ILE A 82 17.25 -6.03 0.27
N MET A 83 17.22 -4.80 0.82
CA MET A 83 18.38 -3.93 0.91
C MET A 83 19.34 -4.32 2.04
N GLY A 84 18.87 -5.07 3.04
CA GLY A 84 19.66 -5.58 4.16
C GLY A 84 19.98 -4.51 5.20
N ASP A 85 19.14 -3.49 5.34
CA ASP A 85 19.33 -2.38 6.30
C ASP A 85 18.55 -2.56 7.61
N GLY A 86 17.78 -3.65 7.72
CA GLY A 86 16.95 -3.98 8.87
C GLY A 86 15.54 -3.42 8.81
N VAL A 87 15.20 -2.63 7.79
CA VAL A 87 13.85 -2.13 7.51
C VAL A 87 13.31 -2.87 6.29
N LYS A 88 12.08 -3.37 6.36
CA LYS A 88 11.49 -4.08 5.21
C LYS A 88 11.16 -3.08 4.10
N ASP A 89 11.57 -3.42 2.88
CA ASP A 89 11.19 -2.71 1.66
C ASP A 89 9.82 -3.19 1.16
N ILE A 90 9.14 -2.36 0.36
CA ILE A 90 7.92 -2.70 -0.34
C ILE A 90 8.28 -3.24 -1.73
N LEU A 91 7.84 -4.46 -2.02
CA LEU A 91 7.98 -5.12 -3.31
C LEU A 91 6.66 -5.06 -4.07
N ILE A 92 6.70 -4.56 -5.30
CA ILE A 92 5.51 -4.37 -6.14
C ILE A 92 5.65 -5.15 -7.45
N GLY A 93 4.63 -5.94 -7.79
CA GLY A 93 4.47 -6.55 -9.11
C GLY A 93 3.29 -5.95 -9.87
N ARG A 94 3.54 -5.54 -11.12
CA ARG A 94 2.54 -4.90 -12.00
C ARG A 94 2.09 -5.81 -13.15
N ASP A 95 0.95 -5.50 -13.74
CA ASP A 95 0.35 -6.28 -14.84
C ASP A 95 1.08 -6.13 -16.20
N ASP A 96 1.89 -5.08 -16.36
CA ASP A 96 2.77 -4.86 -17.51
C ASP A 96 4.11 -5.61 -17.38
N GLY A 97 4.29 -6.37 -16.30
CA GLY A 97 5.52 -7.11 -16.00
C GLY A 97 6.55 -6.30 -15.22
N THR A 98 6.30 -5.01 -14.93
CA THR A 98 7.23 -4.21 -14.14
C THR A 98 7.28 -4.68 -12.69
N VAL A 99 8.50 -4.69 -12.16
CA VAL A 99 8.77 -4.93 -10.73
C VAL A 99 9.43 -3.70 -10.14
N GLU A 100 8.93 -3.24 -8.99
CA GLU A 100 9.48 -2.10 -8.27
C GLU A 100 9.85 -2.48 -6.83
N VAL A 101 10.91 -1.86 -6.32
CA VAL A 101 11.31 -1.93 -4.92
C VAL A 101 11.31 -0.52 -4.36
N TYR A 102 10.55 -0.30 -3.29
CA TYR A 102 10.55 0.95 -2.53
C TYR A 102 11.14 0.70 -1.14
N GLY A 103 12.23 1.40 -0.84
CA GLY A 103 12.70 1.54 0.54
C GLY A 103 12.14 2.83 1.13
N PHE A 104 12.56 3.18 2.34
CA PHE A 104 12.11 4.41 3.00
C PHE A 104 13.26 5.42 3.16
N ASP A 105 12.93 6.69 3.24
CA ASP A 105 13.86 7.75 3.64
C ASP A 105 13.76 8.06 5.14
N SER A 106 14.47 9.10 5.59
CA SER A 106 14.46 9.51 7.00
C SER A 106 13.12 10.06 7.51
N ALA A 107 12.19 10.40 6.61
CA ALA A 107 10.84 10.84 6.95
C ALA A 107 9.82 9.68 6.94
N ASN A 108 10.28 8.45 6.68
CA ASN A 108 9.45 7.26 6.42
C ASN A 108 8.57 7.42 5.16
N ASP A 109 9.00 8.25 4.21
CA ASP A 109 8.37 8.32 2.89
C ASP A 109 8.99 7.27 1.96
N PRO A 110 8.19 6.59 1.13
CA PRO A 110 8.70 5.57 0.22
C PRO A 110 9.49 6.19 -0.93
N VAL A 111 10.66 5.62 -1.21
CA VAL A 111 11.57 6.04 -2.28
C VAL A 111 11.87 4.87 -3.19
N LEU A 112 11.65 5.04 -4.48
CA LEU A 112 11.96 4.03 -5.49
C LEU A 112 13.47 3.72 -5.48
N ARG A 113 13.83 2.47 -5.21
CA ARG A 113 15.22 1.97 -5.20
C ARG A 113 15.56 1.19 -6.46
N PHE A 114 14.58 0.50 -7.03
CA PHE A 114 14.76 -0.33 -8.23
C PHE A 114 13.47 -0.38 -9.05
N ASP A 115 13.61 -0.36 -10.38
CA ASP A 115 12.57 -0.72 -11.32
C ASP A 115 13.13 -1.49 -12.54
N HIS A 116 12.34 -2.42 -13.08
CA HIS A 116 12.61 -3.11 -14.34
C HIS A 116 11.33 -3.29 -15.14
#